data_AF-A0A2G2AXV5-F1
#
_entry.id   AF-A0A2G2AXV5-F1
#
_cell.length_a   1.000
_cell.length_b   1.000
_cell.length_c   1.000
_cell.angle_alpha   90.00
_cell.angle_beta   90.00
_cell.angle_gamma   90.00
#
_symmetry.space_group_name_H-M   'P 1'
#
loop_
_entity.id
_entity.type
_entity.pdbx_description
1 polymer ?
#
loop_
_entity_poly.entity_id
_entity_poly.type
_entity_poly.pdbx_seq_one_letter_code
_entity_poly.pdbx_strand_id
1 'polypeptide(L)'
;MMRFTIKIFLFFLLLINSQANENSYHESTQKLLYINKNVIAIVTESYSYGGGAHGYSINYYQNYDKDDNSLLSWEILFKNNEDLFNFIYQQVKNKLADKDYIKSFSEVEQRKRLSLFKEIGNFSIQKEGLCLWP
;
A
#
# COMPACT_ATOMS: atom_id res chain seq x y z
N MET A 1 38.03 -7.88 20.33
CA MET A 1 36.84 -8.25 21.14
C MET A 1 35.86 -7.09 21.07
N MET A 2 34.94 -7.11 20.10
CA MET A 2 34.11 -5.95 19.76
C MET A 2 32.75 -6.08 20.46
N ARG A 3 32.41 -5.11 21.32
CA ARG A 3 31.14 -5.03 22.03
C ARG A 3 30.07 -4.48 21.08
N PHE A 4 28.96 -5.21 20.92
CA PHE A 4 27.78 -4.72 20.23
C PHE A 4 26.85 -4.04 21.23
N THR A 5 26.60 -2.74 21.03
CA THR A 5 25.56 -2.01 21.75
C THR A 5 24.25 -2.18 20.98
N ILE A 6 23.30 -2.91 21.56
CA ILE A 6 21.94 -3.01 21.04
C ILE A 6 21.20 -1.72 21.42
N LYS A 7 20.88 -0.89 20.43
CA LYS A 7 19.93 0.22 20.61
C LYS A 7 18.53 -0.33 20.32
N ILE A 8 17.77 -0.59 21.39
CA ILE A 8 16.34 -0.87 21.32
C ILE A 8 15.65 0.46 21.01
N PHE A 9 15.06 0.59 19.83
CA PHE A 9 14.11 1.68 19.55
C PHE A 9 12.72 1.19 19.99
N LEU A 10 12.24 1.72 21.12
CA LEU A 10 10.81 1.66 21.43
C LEU A 10 10.09 2.58 20.44
N PHE A 11 9.31 2.01 19.53
CA PHE A 11 8.33 2.77 18.78
C PHE A 11 6.99 2.69 19.50
N PHE A 12 6.50 3.85 19.92
CA PHE A 12 5.16 4.02 20.47
C PHE A 12 4.13 3.62 19.41
N LEU A 13 3.25 2.69 19.76
CA LEU A 13 2.00 2.50 19.05
C LEU A 13 1.17 3.77 19.31
N LEU A 14 1.19 4.72 18.38
CA LEU A 14 0.34 5.91 18.48
C LEU A 14 -1.07 5.53 18.02
N LEU A 15 -1.91 5.10 18.96
CA LEU A 15 -3.36 5.07 18.76
C LEU A 15 -3.84 6.52 18.76
N ILE A 16 -3.99 7.12 17.57
CA ILE A 16 -4.65 8.42 17.43
C ILE A 16 -6.16 8.17 17.48
N ASN A 17 -6.75 8.27 18.67
CA ASN A 17 -8.20 8.38 18.80
C ASN A 17 -8.61 9.81 18.40
N SER A 18 -9.13 9.99 17.17
CA SER A 18 -9.75 11.25 16.79
C SER A 18 -11.25 11.21 17.07
N GLN A 19 -11.70 12.11 17.96
CA GLN A 19 -13.08 12.46 18.33
C GLN A 19 -14.20 11.53 17.87
N ALA A 20 -14.61 10.63 18.78
CA ALA A 20 -15.90 9.95 18.69
C ALA A 20 -17.01 10.97 19.00
N ASN A 21 -17.84 11.28 18.01
CA ASN A 21 -19.23 11.65 18.27
C ASN A 21 -20.02 10.33 18.31
N GLU A 22 -21.02 10.19 19.19
CA GLU A 22 -21.68 8.90 19.49
C GLU A 22 -22.27 8.14 18.27
N ASN A 23 -22.30 8.75 17.08
CA ASN A 23 -22.84 8.19 15.84
C ASN A 23 -21.82 7.98 14.70
N SER A 24 -20.55 8.37 14.86
CA SER A 24 -19.51 8.14 13.86
C SER A 24 -18.12 8.05 14.49
N TYR A 25 -17.29 7.18 13.93
CA TYR A 25 -15.90 7.04 14.37
C TYR A 25 -14.97 6.71 13.21
N HIS A 26 -13.70 7.06 13.41
CA HIS A 26 -12.62 6.74 12.52
C HIS A 26 -11.48 6.13 13.34
N GLU A 27 -10.98 4.99 12.88
CA GLU A 27 -9.83 4.30 13.46
C GLU A 27 -8.76 4.15 12.40
N SER A 28 -7.50 4.34 12.80
CA SER A 28 -6.36 4.12 11.92
C SER A 28 -5.22 3.46 12.68
N THR A 29 -4.63 2.42 12.09
CA THR A 29 -3.47 1.70 12.63
C THR A 29 -2.38 1.64 11.57
N GLN A 30 -1.14 1.89 11.97
CA GLN A 30 0.03 1.75 11.10
C GLN A 30 0.84 0.52 11.48
N LYS A 31 1.26 -0.25 10.48
CA LYS A 31 2.09 -1.45 10.65
C LYS A 31 3.32 -1.38 9.75
N LEU A 32 4.47 -1.74 10.30
CA LEU A 32 5.69 -1.94 9.52
C LEU A 32 5.58 -3.25 8.75
N LEU A 33 5.58 -3.18 7.41
CA LEU A 33 5.57 -4.36 6.55
C LEU A 33 6.98 -4.87 6.28
N TYR A 34 7.91 -3.95 6.01
CA TYR A 34 9.27 -4.29 5.63
C TYR A 34 10.22 -3.13 5.95
N ILE A 35 11.43 -3.48 6.33
CA ILE A 35 12.52 -2.52 6.51
C ILE A 35 13.83 -3.14 6.05
N ASN A 36 14.61 -2.39 5.29
CA ASN A 36 15.98 -2.73 4.98
C ASN A 36 16.90 -1.51 5.10
N LYS A 37 18.09 -1.57 4.50
CA LYS A 37 19.06 -0.47 4.56
C LYS A 37 18.54 0.80 3.86
N ASN A 38 17.77 0.68 2.78
CA ASN A 38 17.29 1.77 1.92
C ASN A 38 15.80 2.10 2.07
N VAL A 39 14.95 1.12 2.38
CA VAL A 39 13.49 1.26 2.30
C VAL A 39 12.80 0.94 3.62
N ILE A 40 11.77 1.72 3.94
CA ILE A 40 10.75 1.40 4.95
C ILE A 40 9.41 1.26 4.22
N ALA A 41 8.73 0.13 4.37
CA ALA A 41 7.37 -0.06 3.88
C ALA A 41 6.40 -0.16 5.06
N ILE A 42 5.35 0.65 5.03
CA ILE A 42 4.30 0.74 6.05
C ILE A 42 2.96 0.52 5.37
N VAL A 43 2.02 -0.09 6.09
CA VAL A 43 0.60 -0.04 5.75
C VAL A 43 -0.14 0.77 6.81
N THR A 44 -0.97 1.70 6.34
CA THR A 44 -2.00 2.34 7.16
C THR A 44 -3.32 1.64 6.90
N GLU A 45 -3.87 0.97 7.91
CA GLU A 45 -5.18 0.36 7.88
C GLU A 45 -6.16 1.34 8.54
N SER A 46 -7.19 1.76 7.82
CA SER A 46 -8.18 2.73 8.30
C SER A 46 -9.58 2.17 8.19
N TYR A 47 -10.41 2.43 9.18
CA TYR A 47 -11.83 2.11 9.19
C TYR A 47 -12.64 3.36 9.54
N SER A 48 -13.68 3.63 8.76
CA SER A 48 -14.61 4.75 8.99
C SER A 48 -16.04 4.23 9.10
N TYR A 49 -16.75 4.63 10.16
CA TYR A 49 -18.17 4.38 10.33
C TYR A 49 -18.92 5.71 10.48
N GLY A 50 -19.95 5.91 9.65
CA GLY A 50 -20.73 7.14 9.59
C GLY A 50 -22.16 7.03 10.11
N GLY A 51 -22.50 5.99 10.88
CA GLY A 51 -23.85 5.79 11.41
C GLY A 51 -24.81 4.99 10.51
N GLY A 52 -24.30 4.34 9.46
CA GLY A 52 -25.08 3.52 8.52
C GLY A 52 -25.07 2.02 8.84
N ALA A 53 -25.43 1.17 7.87
CA ALA A 53 -25.46 -0.28 8.07
C ALA A 53 -24.07 -0.92 8.22
N HIS A 54 -23.03 -0.30 7.66
CA HIS A 54 -21.66 -0.78 7.73
C HIS A 54 -20.68 0.41 7.63
N GLY A 55 -19.45 0.22 8.12
CA GLY A 55 -18.35 1.13 7.83
C GLY A 55 -17.61 0.73 6.56
N TYR A 56 -16.45 1.34 6.36
CA TYR A 56 -15.58 1.11 5.21
C TYR A 56 -14.12 1.03 5.66
N SER A 57 -13.43 -0.03 5.24
CA SER A 57 -12.00 -0.24 5.50
C SER A 57 -11.16 0.09 4.27
N ILE A 58 -10.01 0.73 4.48
CA ILE A 58 -9.00 1.00 3.45
C ILE A 58 -7.63 0.59 3.99
N ASN A 59 -6.84 -0.08 3.16
CA ASN A 59 -5.41 -0.23 3.39
C ASN A 59 -4.66 0.72 2.46
N TYR A 60 -3.72 1.48 3.01
CA TYR A 60 -2.89 2.43 2.27
C TYR A 60 -1.42 2.08 2.45
N TYR A 61 -0.81 1.54 1.39
CA TYR A 61 0.58 1.12 1.36
C TYR A 61 1.54 2.25 1.00
N GLN A 62 2.56 2.46 1.83
CA GLN A 62 3.55 3.52 1.68
C GLN A 62 4.95 2.95 1.70
N ASN A 63 5.78 3.36 0.76
CA ASN A 63 7.19 2.97 0.66
C ASN A 63 8.04 4.24 0.78
N TYR A 64 8.97 4.27 1.71
CA TYR A 64 9.83 5.42 1.96
C TYR A 64 11.27 5.09 1.65
N ASP A 65 11.95 5.99 0.97
CA ASP A 65 13.41 6.02 0.92
C ASP A 65 13.93 6.52 2.27
N LYS A 66 14.91 5.83 2.85
CA LYS A 66 15.46 6.14 4.17
C LYS A 66 16.51 7.23 4.15
N ASP A 67 17.12 7.50 3.00
CA ASP A 67 18.20 8.46 2.89
C ASP A 67 17.63 9.89 2.82
N ASP A 68 16.50 10.09 2.12
CA ASP A 68 15.85 11.41 1.98
C ASP A 68 14.43 11.50 2.58
N ASN A 69 13.91 10.41 3.16
CA ASN A 69 12.54 10.32 3.71
C ASN A 69 11.43 10.60 2.68
N SER A 70 11.72 10.45 1.38
CA SER A 70 10.72 10.63 0.32
C SER A 70 9.83 9.41 0.14
N LEU A 71 8.60 9.65 -0.30
CA LEU A 71 7.67 8.59 -0.67
C LEU A 71 8.03 8.07 -2.07
N LEU A 72 8.31 6.78 -2.17
CA LEU A 72 8.67 6.09 -3.39
C LEU A 72 7.41 5.80 -4.22
N SER A 73 7.14 6.64 -5.21
CA SER A 73 6.11 6.38 -6.22
C SER A 73 6.59 5.35 -7.25
N TRP A 74 5.64 4.84 -8.05
CA TRP A 74 5.97 3.96 -9.17
C TRP A 74 6.91 4.61 -10.17
N GLU A 75 6.68 5.89 -10.47
CA GLU A 75 7.49 6.68 -11.40
C GLU A 75 8.92 6.84 -10.88
N ILE A 76 9.12 7.02 -9.57
CA ILE A 76 10.45 7.11 -8.95
C ILE A 76 11.18 5.77 -9.04
N LEU A 77 10.50 4.67 -8.72
CA LEU A 77 11.09 3.33 -8.68
C LEU A 77 11.46 2.81 -10.08
N PHE A 78 10.59 3.03 -11.06
CA PHE A 78 10.68 2.38 -12.36
C PHE A 78 10.87 3.35 -13.53
N LYS A 79 10.95 4.66 -13.27
CA LYS A 79 11.23 5.71 -14.28
C LYS A 79 10.32 5.63 -15.51
N ASN A 80 9.04 5.31 -15.31
CA ASN A 80 8.05 5.11 -16.39
C ASN A 80 8.46 4.05 -17.42
N ASN A 81 9.12 2.98 -16.98
CA ASN A 81 9.44 1.85 -17.84
C ASN A 81 8.16 1.14 -18.32
N GLU A 82 7.75 1.45 -19.54
CA GLU A 82 6.51 0.96 -20.16
C GLU A 82 6.56 -0.56 -20.41
N ASP A 83 7.74 -1.14 -20.69
CA ASP A 83 7.88 -2.59 -20.89
C ASP A 83 7.64 -3.35 -19.59
N LEU A 84 8.21 -2.86 -18.48
CA LEU A 84 7.97 -3.42 -17.15
C LEU A 84 6.50 -3.24 -16.74
N PHE A 85 5.94 -2.06 -17.00
CA PHE A 85 4.53 -1.80 -16.74
C PHE A 85 3.65 -2.79 -17.50
N ASN A 86 3.87 -2.98 -18.80
CA ASN A 86 3.08 -3.90 -19.61
C ASN A 86 3.27 -5.36 -19.17
N PHE A 87 4.48 -5.76 -18.80
CA PHE A 87 4.74 -7.08 -18.22
C PHE A 87 3.91 -7.29 -16.95
N ILE A 88 3.98 -6.37 -15.98
CA ILE A 88 3.24 -6.47 -14.72
C ILE A 88 1.73 -6.41 -14.96
N TYR A 89 1.27 -5.52 -15.84
CA TYR A 89 -0.14 -5.41 -16.23
C TYR A 89 -0.69 -6.74 -16.74
N GLN A 90 0.04 -7.45 -17.60
CA GLN A 90 -0.38 -8.76 -18.09
C GLN A 90 -0.43 -9.80 -16.96
N GLN A 91 0.50 -9.76 -16.00
CA GLN A 91 0.44 -10.64 -14.82
C GLN A 91 -0.81 -10.34 -13.96
N VAL A 92 -1.11 -9.06 -13.72
CA VAL A 92 -2.30 -8.63 -12.97
C VAL A 92 -3.58 -9.00 -13.70
N LYS A 93 -3.66 -8.73 -15.02
CA LYS A 93 -4.77 -9.13 -15.87
C LYS A 93 -4.97 -10.64 -15.78
N ASN A 94 -3.94 -11.46 -15.99
CA ASN A 94 -4.07 -12.92 -15.93
C ASN A 94 -4.50 -13.45 -14.56
N LYS A 95 -4.07 -12.82 -13.47
CA LYS A 95 -4.44 -13.24 -12.11
C LYS A 95 -5.87 -12.83 -11.72
N LEU A 96 -6.40 -11.77 -12.31
CA LEU A 96 -7.73 -11.22 -11.98
C LEU A 96 -8.80 -11.47 -13.06
N ALA A 97 -8.40 -11.81 -14.28
CA ALA A 97 -9.28 -11.97 -15.46
C ALA A 97 -10.18 -13.22 -15.40
N ASP A 98 -10.07 -14.04 -14.36
CA ASP A 98 -11.06 -15.09 -14.09
C ASP A 98 -12.30 -14.60 -13.33
N LYS A 99 -12.37 -13.31 -12.97
CA LYS A 99 -13.60 -12.72 -12.44
C LYS A 99 -14.43 -12.17 -13.60
N ASP A 100 -15.59 -12.75 -13.85
CA ASP A 100 -16.59 -12.29 -14.83
C ASP A 100 -16.83 -10.76 -14.78
N TYR A 101 -16.64 -10.16 -13.60
CA TYR A 101 -16.65 -8.72 -13.37
C TYR A 101 -15.68 -7.91 -14.25
N ILE A 102 -14.43 -8.34 -14.43
CA ILE A 102 -13.47 -7.55 -15.23
C ILE A 102 -13.82 -7.62 -16.72
N LYS A 103 -14.31 -8.79 -17.18
CA LYS A 103 -14.71 -9.02 -18.57
C LYS A 103 -15.94 -8.21 -18.98
N SER A 104 -16.77 -7.73 -18.04
CA SER A 104 -17.92 -6.88 -18.36
C SER A 104 -17.55 -5.44 -18.73
N PHE A 105 -16.29 -5.02 -18.54
CA PHE A 105 -15.82 -3.67 -18.89
C PHE A 105 -15.13 -3.65 -20.27
N SER A 106 -15.13 -2.47 -20.91
CA SER A 106 -14.34 -2.24 -22.13
C SER A 106 -12.84 -2.42 -21.85
N GLU A 107 -12.03 -2.75 -22.87
CA GLU A 107 -10.57 -2.89 -22.72
C GLU A 107 -9.90 -1.62 -22.16
N VAL A 108 -10.42 -0.44 -22.50
CA VAL A 108 -9.92 0.83 -21.96
C VAL A 108 -10.18 0.92 -20.44
N GLU A 109 -11.38 0.54 -20.00
CA GLU A 109 -11.75 0.54 -18.58
C GLU A 109 -11.02 -0.56 -17.80
N GLN A 110 -10.85 -1.75 -18.39
CA GLN A 110 -10.02 -2.80 -17.83
C GLN A 110 -8.60 -2.30 -17.61
N ARG A 111 -7.98 -1.67 -18.62
CA ARG A 111 -6.64 -1.10 -18.49
C ARG A 111 -6.59 -0.09 -17.37
N LYS A 112 -7.53 0.85 -17.31
CA LYS A 112 -7.57 1.88 -16.26
C LYS A 112 -7.68 1.27 -14.85
N ARG A 113 -8.63 0.34 -14.64
CA ARG A 113 -8.88 -0.28 -13.33
C ARG A 113 -7.72 -1.15 -12.88
N LEU A 114 -7.23 -1.99 -13.78
CA LEU A 114 -6.13 -2.91 -13.45
C LEU A 114 -4.80 -2.16 -13.31
N SER A 115 -4.65 -0.94 -13.86
CA SER A 115 -3.43 -0.13 -13.65
C SER A 115 -3.36 0.54 -12.29
N LEU A 116 -4.41 0.47 -11.46
CA LEU A 116 -4.43 1.10 -10.13
C LEU A 116 -3.33 0.57 -9.21
N PHE A 117 -2.77 -0.62 -9.47
CA PHE A 117 -1.63 -1.15 -8.72
C PHE A 117 -0.42 -0.20 -8.69
N LYS A 118 -0.30 0.73 -9.65
CA LYS A 118 0.83 1.66 -9.73
C LYS A 118 0.66 2.88 -8.82
N GLU A 119 -0.56 3.13 -8.36
CA GLU A 119 -0.85 4.30 -7.55
C GLU A 119 -0.29 4.10 -6.14
N ILE A 120 0.21 5.20 -5.56
CA ILE A 120 0.61 5.22 -4.16
C ILE A 120 -0.59 4.77 -3.31
N GLY A 121 -0.34 3.87 -2.37
CA GLY A 121 -1.40 3.26 -1.58
C GLY A 121 -1.77 1.86 -2.02
N ASN A 122 -1.40 1.44 -3.23
CA ASN A 122 -1.80 0.15 -3.83
C ASN A 122 -0.64 -0.82 -4.09
N PHE A 123 0.59 -0.48 -3.68
CA PHE A 123 1.72 -1.40 -3.75
C PHE A 123 2.70 -1.20 -2.60
N SER A 124 3.43 -2.26 -2.27
CA SER A 124 4.50 -2.23 -1.28
C SER A 124 5.72 -3.02 -1.73
N ILE A 125 6.90 -2.50 -1.40
CA ILE A 125 8.16 -3.23 -1.47
C ILE A 125 8.24 -4.10 -0.21
N GLN A 126 8.36 -5.40 -0.41
CA GLN A 126 8.48 -6.39 0.67
C GLN A 126 9.76 -7.21 0.49
N LYS A 127 10.02 -8.10 1.45
CA LYS A 127 11.23 -8.94 1.46
C LYS A 127 11.32 -9.81 0.20
N GLU A 128 10.20 -10.32 -0.28
CA GLU A 128 10.11 -11.23 -1.43
C GLU A 128 9.99 -10.49 -2.77
N GLY A 129 9.84 -9.17 -2.77
CA GLY A 129 9.70 -8.36 -3.98
C GLY A 129 8.56 -7.35 -3.90
N LEU A 130 7.95 -7.07 -5.05
CA LEU A 130 6.86 -6.11 -5.18
C LEU A 130 5.51 -6.78 -4.93
N CYS A 131 4.76 -6.29 -3.93
CA CYS A 131 3.41 -6.73 -3.64
C CYS A 131 2.40 -5.71 -4.18
N LEU A 132 1.40 -6.17 -4.92
CA LEU A 132 0.39 -5.34 -5.59
C LEU A 132 -0.99 -5.61 -4.99
N TRP A 133 -1.72 -4.53 -4.71
CA TRP A 133 -3.07 -4.51 -4.13
C TRP A 133 -3.99 -3.69 -5.05
N PRO A 134 -4.41 -4.28 -6.18
CA PRO A 134 -5.27 -3.62 -7.17
C PRO A 134 -6.73 -3.51 -6.72
#